data_AF-A0A0V1IKQ4-F1
#
_entry.id   AF-A0A0V1IKQ4-F1
#
_cell.length_a   1.000
_cell.length_b   1.000
_cell.length_c   1.000
_cell.angle_alpha   90.00
_cell.angle_beta   90.00
_cell.angle_gamma   90.00
#
_symmetry.space_group_name_H-M   'P 1'
#
loop_
_entity.id
_entity.type
_entity.pdbx_description
1 polymer ?
#
loop_
_entity_poly.entity_id
_entity_poly.type
_entity_poly.pdbx_seq_one_letter_code
_entity_poly.pdbx_strand_id
1 'polypeptide(L)'
;LQHLLENKLRISDYLSCEVVVQLVEDCLKTTLDTSHPLIFEKSERVYEGMRLAIMLSYDSTVRTDVLEIVHPALCSHIFQFQLSSNCCSLTSTSNASWSFIGVKIVFEVLTFLDNQSAFSKPHSLLYDDLLKDQRLLPFFVCGLLSNDECLIANVLRLITSAHGAIPSHIQHIAKLMSLWIQELKGEKLQENNRLNQNHDKSSPVVDLSAVTSERNNINIKNSVDEQQIKELDALLEKLKCSQTLDGRFSEIMNVYEMKITAVESENRQLQTELYSRIFNQQKNDCSFARFISFGEEAKKEAETLRQVLRKAEQKNDQLSEELKQKRSEINEQQCRIEQLKKSLDEKLNLVESLRNAENALRKQAECLEASLEVAQKEAESEKIMHGQIREHYSKMKVNFEAVSARLIEAKEDIKRMRSNIEKLKVDNAKQEEVNDQLVSKIANLEEELRKHSEIQEMIHKLTGRK
;
A
#
# COMPACT_ATOMS: atom_id res chain seq x y z
N LEU A 1 17.87 -2.62 -3.66
CA LEU A 1 18.20 -4.05 -3.47
C LEU A 1 18.49 -4.76 -4.79
N GLN A 2 17.59 -4.71 -5.78
CA GLN A 2 17.80 -5.38 -7.07
C GLN A 2 19.12 -4.98 -7.76
N HIS A 3 19.43 -3.67 -7.78
CA HIS A 3 20.71 -3.16 -8.28
C HIS A 3 21.94 -3.67 -7.51
N LEU A 4 21.83 -3.96 -6.21
CA LEU A 4 22.94 -4.52 -5.43
C LEU A 4 23.16 -6.00 -5.80
N LEU A 5 22.08 -6.76 -5.97
CA LEU A 5 22.11 -8.17 -6.37
C LEU A 5 22.63 -8.36 -7.81
N GLU A 6 22.21 -7.50 -8.74
CA GLU A 6 22.70 -7.51 -10.13
C GLU A 6 24.22 -7.29 -10.22
N ASN A 7 24.75 -6.43 -9.33
CA ASN A 7 26.17 -6.17 -9.22
C ASN A 7 26.92 -7.17 -8.31
N LYS A 8 26.25 -8.22 -7.83
CA LYS A 8 26.78 -9.24 -6.90
C LYS A 8 27.39 -8.64 -5.62
N LEU A 9 26.89 -7.49 -5.19
CA LEU A 9 27.29 -6.84 -3.95
C LEU A 9 26.53 -7.47 -2.78
N ARG A 10 27.18 -7.57 -1.62
CA ARG A 10 26.54 -8.08 -0.40
C ARG A 10 25.58 -7.06 0.16
N ILE A 11 24.40 -7.50 0.58
CA ILE A 11 23.37 -6.60 1.12
C ILE A 11 23.80 -6.04 2.47
N SER A 12 24.49 -6.86 3.27
CA SER A 12 25.02 -6.49 4.58
C SER A 12 25.99 -5.32 4.57
N ASP A 13 26.65 -5.04 3.44
CA ASP A 13 27.61 -3.95 3.32
C ASP A 13 26.91 -2.56 3.22
N TYR A 14 25.61 -2.54 2.92
CA TYR A 14 24.86 -1.31 2.64
C TYR A 14 23.62 -1.13 3.53
N LEU A 15 23.07 -2.21 4.06
CA LEU A 15 21.83 -2.21 4.84
C LEU A 15 21.97 -3.14 6.05
N SER A 16 21.38 -2.74 7.18
CA SER A 16 21.26 -3.63 8.34
C SER A 16 20.34 -4.80 7.99
N CYS A 17 20.89 -6.01 7.96
CA CYS A 17 20.16 -7.24 7.66
C CYS A 17 18.99 -7.44 8.64
N GLU A 18 19.19 -7.13 9.92
CA GLU A 18 18.17 -7.24 10.96
C GLU A 18 16.93 -6.38 10.65
N VAL A 19 17.14 -5.11 10.25
CA VAL A 19 16.04 -4.19 9.93
C VAL A 19 15.25 -4.66 8.71
N VAL A 20 15.96 -5.19 7.69
CA VAL A 20 15.34 -5.62 6.44
C VAL A 20 14.59 -6.95 6.63
N VAL A 21 15.13 -7.87 7.43
CA VAL A 21 14.46 -9.12 7.81
C VAL A 21 13.22 -8.82 8.66
N GLN A 22 13.31 -7.90 9.63
CA GLN A 22 12.15 -7.47 10.42
C GLN A 22 11.03 -6.88 9.54
N LEU A 23 11.41 -6.09 8.52
CA LEU A 23 10.45 -5.55 7.57
C LEU A 23 9.72 -6.65 6.78
N VAL A 24 10.43 -7.70 6.36
CA VAL A 24 9.82 -8.86 5.70
C VAL A 24 8.83 -9.54 6.66
N GLU A 25 9.24 -9.77 7.90
CA GLU A 25 8.39 -10.39 8.91
C GLU A 25 7.09 -9.59 9.15
N ASP A 26 7.21 -8.27 9.32
CA ASP A 26 6.08 -7.36 9.52
C ASP A 26 5.12 -7.36 8.32
N CYS A 27 5.66 -7.42 7.10
CA CYS A 27 4.84 -7.50 5.89
C CYS A 27 4.09 -8.83 5.79
N LEU A 28 4.77 -9.96 6.01
CA LEU A 28 4.17 -11.29 5.86
C LEU A 28 3.19 -11.65 6.99
N LYS A 29 3.35 -11.07 8.19
CA LYS A 29 2.40 -11.21 9.31
C LYS A 29 1.17 -10.31 9.21
N THR A 30 1.03 -9.55 8.12
CA THR A 30 -0.16 -8.72 7.88
C THR A 30 -1.42 -9.59 7.82
N THR A 31 -2.40 -9.28 8.66
CA THR A 31 -3.67 -10.03 8.70
C THR A 31 -4.54 -9.70 7.48
N LEU A 32 -4.86 -10.73 6.70
CA LEU A 32 -5.74 -10.63 5.54
C LEU A 32 -7.17 -11.00 5.95
N ASP A 33 -8.11 -10.08 5.72
CA ASP A 33 -9.54 -10.26 5.93
C ASP A 33 -10.29 -9.73 4.71
N THR A 34 -11.04 -10.61 4.05
CA THR A 34 -11.74 -10.31 2.78
C THR A 34 -12.82 -9.24 2.93
N SER A 35 -13.32 -9.02 4.15
CA SER A 35 -14.32 -7.99 4.45
C SER A 35 -13.70 -6.61 4.74
N HIS A 36 -12.39 -6.55 4.92
CA HIS A 36 -11.70 -5.32 5.30
C HIS A 36 -11.56 -4.35 4.11
N PRO A 37 -11.82 -3.04 4.27
CA PRO A 37 -11.78 -2.08 3.17
C PRO A 37 -10.38 -1.97 2.53
N LEU A 38 -9.33 -2.15 3.32
CA LEU A 38 -7.92 -2.13 2.88
C LEU A 38 -7.35 -3.51 2.46
N ILE A 39 -8.21 -4.46 2.06
CA ILE A 39 -7.74 -5.80 1.67
C ILE A 39 -6.78 -5.75 0.49
N PHE A 40 -6.96 -4.78 -0.42
CA PHE A 40 -6.08 -4.59 -1.56
C PHE A 40 -4.66 -4.22 -1.11
N GLU A 41 -4.52 -3.16 -0.31
CA GLU A 41 -3.25 -2.64 0.18
C GLU A 41 -2.57 -3.63 1.12
N LYS A 42 -3.34 -4.34 1.94
CA LYS A 42 -2.81 -5.41 2.80
C LYS A 42 -2.30 -6.60 1.97
N SER A 43 -3.02 -6.98 0.92
CA SER A 43 -2.56 -8.04 -0.01
C SER A 43 -1.31 -7.60 -0.77
N GLU A 44 -1.26 -6.34 -1.22
CA GLU A 44 -0.10 -5.77 -1.89
C GLU A 44 1.12 -5.75 -0.97
N ARG A 45 0.92 -5.42 0.32
CA ARG A 45 1.98 -5.48 1.33
C ARG A 45 2.53 -6.90 1.52
N VAL A 46 1.67 -7.91 1.60
CA VAL A 46 2.10 -9.32 1.70
C VAL A 46 2.85 -9.74 0.43
N TYR A 47 2.35 -9.35 -0.75
CA TYR A 47 2.99 -9.61 -2.04
C TYR A 47 4.40 -9.04 -2.11
N GLU A 48 4.56 -7.74 -1.83
CA GLU A 48 5.88 -7.08 -1.85
C GLU A 48 6.80 -7.61 -0.75
N GLY A 49 6.25 -7.97 0.42
CA GLY A 49 6.99 -8.69 1.46
C GLY A 49 7.57 -10.02 0.97
N MET A 50 6.80 -10.78 0.19
CA MET A 50 7.23 -12.05 -0.37
C MET A 50 8.32 -11.87 -1.44
N ARG A 51 8.16 -10.88 -2.32
CA ARG A 51 9.20 -10.52 -3.31
C ARG A 51 10.49 -10.11 -2.65
N LEU A 52 10.40 -9.30 -1.60
CA LEU A 52 11.54 -8.88 -0.81
C LEU A 52 12.23 -10.11 -0.19
N ALA A 53 11.47 -11.04 0.41
CA ALA A 53 12.03 -12.28 0.95
C ALA A 53 12.82 -13.08 -0.10
N ILE A 54 12.25 -13.29 -1.30
CA ILE A 54 12.91 -13.99 -2.41
C ILE A 54 14.22 -13.29 -2.79
N MET A 55 14.19 -11.96 -2.92
CA MET A 55 15.38 -11.19 -3.28
C MET A 55 16.50 -11.33 -2.23
N LEU A 56 16.16 -11.25 -0.95
CA LEU A 56 17.13 -11.38 0.14
C LEU A 56 17.73 -12.78 0.21
N SER A 57 16.94 -13.82 -0.07
CA SER A 57 17.42 -15.20 -0.04
C SER A 57 18.47 -15.52 -1.11
N TYR A 58 18.66 -14.68 -2.13
CA TYR A 58 19.79 -14.85 -3.06
C TYR A 58 21.14 -14.59 -2.39
N ASP A 59 21.20 -13.66 -1.42
CA ASP A 59 22.40 -13.42 -0.63
C ASP A 59 22.55 -14.51 0.44
N SER A 60 23.62 -15.31 0.36
CA SER A 60 23.87 -16.39 1.31
C SER A 60 24.07 -15.93 2.74
N THR A 61 24.42 -14.65 2.96
CA THR A 61 24.64 -14.10 4.30
C THR A 61 23.34 -13.85 5.04
N VAL A 62 22.28 -13.44 4.34
CA VAL A 62 20.96 -13.07 4.91
C VAL A 62 19.95 -14.22 4.79
N ARG A 63 20.21 -15.20 3.90
CA ARG A 63 19.30 -16.32 3.63
C ARG A 63 18.88 -17.07 4.89
N THR A 64 19.79 -17.35 5.81
CA THR A 64 19.49 -18.11 7.04
C THR A 64 18.47 -17.37 7.89
N ASP A 65 18.66 -16.06 8.09
CA ASP A 65 17.76 -15.21 8.87
C ASP A 65 16.37 -15.13 8.21
N VAL A 66 16.33 -15.03 6.87
CA VAL A 66 15.06 -15.05 6.11
C VAL A 66 14.34 -16.39 6.25
N LEU A 67 15.05 -17.51 6.25
CA LEU A 67 14.44 -18.84 6.42
C LEU A 67 13.90 -19.06 7.84
N GLU A 68 14.44 -18.37 8.84
CA GLU A 68 13.95 -18.42 10.21
C GLU A 68 12.60 -17.71 10.35
N ILE A 69 12.46 -16.52 9.75
CA ILE A 69 11.21 -15.75 9.80
C ILE A 69 10.15 -16.26 8.82
N VAL A 70 10.53 -16.64 7.60
CA VAL A 70 9.64 -17.14 6.55
C VAL A 70 9.58 -18.66 6.67
N HIS A 71 9.03 -19.14 7.79
CA HIS A 71 8.97 -20.57 8.07
C HIS A 71 7.87 -21.26 7.24
N PRO A 72 7.93 -22.60 7.03
CA PRO A 72 6.98 -23.32 6.17
C PRO A 72 5.52 -23.14 6.58
N ALA A 73 5.23 -23.09 7.88
CA ALA A 73 3.85 -22.89 8.35
C ALA A 73 3.26 -21.52 7.95
N LEU A 74 4.09 -20.48 7.81
CA LEU A 74 3.65 -19.15 7.38
C LEU A 74 3.32 -19.17 5.88
N CYS A 75 4.22 -19.75 5.07
CA CYS A 75 3.99 -19.98 3.64
C CYS A 75 2.70 -20.78 3.41
N SER A 76 2.51 -21.87 4.15
CA SER A 76 1.31 -22.69 4.08
C SER A 76 0.05 -21.90 4.45
N HIS A 77 0.08 -21.13 5.53
CA HIS A 77 -1.05 -20.29 5.95
C HIS A 77 -1.43 -19.25 4.90
N ILE A 78 -0.45 -18.50 4.39
CA ILE A 78 -0.67 -17.50 3.33
C ILE A 78 -1.25 -18.17 2.08
N PHE A 79 -0.69 -19.29 1.66
CA PHE A 79 -1.13 -20.03 0.48
C PHE A 79 -2.55 -20.57 0.64
N GLN A 80 -2.86 -21.21 1.76
CA GLN A 80 -4.17 -21.78 2.05
C GLN A 80 -5.26 -20.71 2.16
N PHE A 81 -4.93 -19.55 2.75
CA PHE A 81 -5.83 -18.40 2.78
C PHE A 81 -6.18 -17.95 1.35
N GLN A 82 -5.19 -17.80 0.47
CA GLN A 82 -5.47 -17.41 -0.92
C GLN A 82 -6.31 -18.46 -1.64
N LEU A 83 -5.99 -19.76 -1.53
CA LEU A 83 -6.79 -20.79 -2.19
C LEU A 83 -8.23 -20.89 -1.68
N SER A 84 -8.50 -20.51 -0.43
CA SER A 84 -9.82 -20.65 0.19
C SER A 84 -10.67 -19.39 0.06
N SER A 85 -10.04 -18.22 0.08
CA SER A 85 -10.71 -16.92 0.17
C SER A 85 -10.68 -16.12 -1.13
N ASN A 86 -9.75 -16.41 -2.04
CA ASN A 86 -9.63 -15.71 -3.32
C ASN A 86 -10.44 -16.41 -4.41
N CYS A 87 -11.53 -15.78 -4.84
CA CYS A 87 -12.36 -16.27 -5.94
C CYS A 87 -11.72 -15.90 -7.29
N CYS A 88 -10.79 -16.73 -7.77
CA CYS A 88 -10.20 -16.59 -9.10
C CYS A 88 -11.22 -17.01 -10.18
N SER A 89 -12.06 -16.08 -10.65
CA SER A 89 -13.01 -16.32 -11.73
C SER A 89 -12.82 -15.30 -12.85
N LEU A 90 -12.37 -15.71 -14.03
CA LEU A 90 -12.17 -14.77 -15.14
C LEU A 90 -13.49 -14.18 -15.69
N THR A 91 -14.63 -14.78 -15.34
CA THR A 91 -15.98 -14.53 -15.87
C THR A 91 -16.78 -13.48 -15.13
N SER A 92 -16.18 -12.77 -14.17
CA SER A 92 -16.85 -11.64 -13.54
C SER A 92 -16.14 -10.35 -13.89
N THR A 93 -16.87 -9.46 -14.56
CA THR A 93 -16.60 -8.02 -14.62
C THR A 93 -16.56 -7.35 -13.22
N SER A 94 -16.55 -8.15 -12.16
CA SER A 94 -16.61 -7.80 -10.73
C SER A 94 -15.67 -8.70 -9.91
N ASN A 95 -14.51 -9.10 -10.44
CA ASN A 95 -13.48 -9.67 -9.56
C ASN A 95 -13.08 -8.59 -8.55
N ALA A 96 -13.04 -8.98 -7.28
CA ALA A 96 -12.57 -8.08 -6.24
C ALA A 96 -11.16 -7.59 -6.62
N SER A 97 -10.90 -6.29 -6.47
CA SER A 97 -9.65 -5.66 -6.92
C SER A 97 -8.39 -6.36 -6.41
N TRP A 98 -8.46 -7.00 -5.23
CA TRP A 98 -7.36 -7.72 -4.58
C TRP A 98 -7.16 -9.16 -5.10
N SER A 99 -8.12 -9.73 -5.83
CA SER A 99 -8.07 -11.12 -6.31
C SER A 99 -6.83 -11.38 -7.15
N PHE A 100 -6.50 -10.45 -8.06
CA PHE A 100 -5.32 -10.60 -8.92
C PHE A 100 -4.00 -10.53 -8.12
N ILE A 101 -3.93 -9.68 -7.09
CA ILE A 101 -2.77 -9.64 -6.18
C ILE A 101 -2.66 -10.96 -5.42
N GLY A 102 -3.78 -11.54 -4.99
CA GLY A 102 -3.78 -12.87 -4.36
C GLY A 102 -3.23 -13.97 -5.28
N VAL A 103 -3.50 -13.91 -6.59
CA VAL A 103 -2.86 -14.81 -7.57
C VAL A 103 -1.35 -14.63 -7.58
N LYS A 104 -0.87 -13.38 -7.58
CA LYS A 104 0.56 -13.09 -7.51
C LYS A 104 1.19 -13.62 -6.23
N ILE A 105 0.54 -13.44 -5.07
CA ILE A 105 1.02 -13.97 -3.78
C ILE A 105 1.23 -15.48 -3.87
N VAL A 106 0.26 -16.23 -4.41
CA VAL A 106 0.34 -17.69 -4.56
C VAL A 106 1.61 -18.09 -5.34
N PHE A 107 1.89 -17.42 -6.46
CA PHE A 107 3.07 -17.74 -7.28
C PHE A 107 4.39 -17.26 -6.69
N GLU A 108 4.40 -16.17 -5.91
CA GLU A 108 5.61 -15.79 -5.16
C GLU A 108 5.90 -16.75 -4.01
N VAL A 109 4.88 -17.23 -3.29
CA VAL A 109 5.05 -18.27 -2.27
C VAL A 109 5.66 -19.53 -2.90
N LEU A 110 5.11 -20.01 -4.02
CA LEU A 110 5.68 -21.15 -4.74
C LEU A 110 7.10 -20.89 -5.25
N THR A 111 7.37 -19.69 -5.76
CA THR A 111 8.70 -19.30 -6.24
C THR A 111 9.73 -19.29 -5.11
N PHE A 112 9.37 -18.77 -3.94
CA PHE A 112 10.24 -18.81 -2.77
C PHE A 112 10.52 -20.24 -2.35
N LEU A 113 9.49 -21.08 -2.25
CA LEU A 113 9.65 -22.48 -1.86
C LEU A 113 10.53 -23.26 -2.83
N ASP A 114 10.37 -23.05 -4.14
CA ASP A 114 11.21 -23.61 -5.21
C ASP A 114 12.68 -23.18 -5.03
N ASN A 115 12.93 -21.87 -4.89
CA ASN A 115 14.27 -21.31 -4.72
C ASN A 115 14.96 -21.78 -3.42
N GLN A 116 14.18 -22.01 -2.35
CA GLN A 116 14.69 -22.41 -1.04
C GLN A 116 14.72 -23.93 -0.83
N SER A 117 14.18 -24.73 -1.75
CA SER A 117 14.09 -26.19 -1.66
C SER A 117 15.46 -26.86 -1.42
N ALA A 118 16.51 -26.34 -2.06
CA ALA A 118 17.89 -26.84 -1.90
C ALA A 118 18.52 -26.52 -0.53
N PHE A 119 18.00 -25.50 0.17
CA PHE A 119 18.57 -24.98 1.41
C PHE A 119 17.77 -25.39 2.65
N SER A 120 16.50 -25.77 2.50
CA SER A 120 15.63 -26.12 3.61
C SER A 120 14.68 -27.27 3.25
N LYS A 121 14.93 -28.44 3.85
CA LYS A 121 14.11 -29.65 3.65
C LYS A 121 12.63 -29.46 3.98
N PRO A 122 12.24 -28.76 5.07
CA PRO A 122 10.84 -28.45 5.35
C PRO A 122 10.14 -27.65 4.25
N HIS A 123 10.83 -26.69 3.63
CA HIS A 123 10.29 -25.90 2.52
C HIS A 123 10.15 -26.73 1.24
N SER A 124 11.12 -27.62 0.96
CA SER A 124 11.03 -28.56 -0.15
C SER A 124 9.83 -29.50 -0.03
N LEU A 125 9.58 -30.05 1.16
CA LEU A 125 8.41 -30.93 1.38
C LEU A 125 7.10 -30.18 1.19
N LEU A 126 6.99 -28.97 1.74
CA LEU A 126 5.81 -28.13 1.56
C LEU A 126 5.59 -27.80 0.08
N TYR A 127 6.65 -27.46 -0.67
CA TYR A 127 6.56 -27.19 -2.10
C TYR A 127 5.90 -28.33 -2.87
N ASP A 128 6.41 -29.55 -2.66
CA ASP A 128 5.89 -30.75 -3.32
C ASP A 128 4.43 -31.05 -2.96
N ASP A 129 4.02 -30.74 -1.73
CA ASP A 129 2.64 -30.94 -1.27
C ASP A 129 1.69 -29.89 -1.83
N LEU A 130 2.09 -28.62 -1.87
CA LEU A 130 1.26 -27.53 -2.42
C LEU A 130 1.04 -27.68 -3.93
N LEU A 131 2.03 -28.18 -4.68
CA LEU A 131 1.90 -28.42 -6.12
C LEU A 131 0.88 -29.51 -6.49
N LYS A 132 0.54 -30.39 -5.55
CA LYS A 132 -0.47 -31.45 -5.74
C LYS A 132 -1.90 -30.96 -5.48
N ASP A 133 -2.08 -29.76 -4.93
CA ASP A 133 -3.40 -29.22 -4.61
C ASP A 133 -4.14 -28.81 -5.90
N GLN A 134 -5.21 -29.52 -6.22
CA GLN A 134 -6.01 -29.27 -7.43
C GLN A 134 -6.66 -27.88 -7.45
N ARG A 135 -6.84 -27.24 -6.28
CA ARG A 135 -7.38 -25.88 -6.18
C ARG A 135 -6.42 -24.83 -6.76
N LEU A 136 -5.17 -25.20 -7.03
CA LEU A 136 -4.19 -24.35 -7.71
C LEU A 136 -4.47 -24.20 -9.22
N LEU A 137 -5.24 -25.11 -9.84
CA LEU A 137 -5.52 -25.10 -11.28
C LEU A 137 -6.14 -23.78 -11.79
N PRO A 138 -7.18 -23.21 -11.16
CA PRO A 138 -7.72 -21.90 -11.55
C PRO A 138 -6.68 -20.77 -11.49
N PHE A 139 -5.75 -20.81 -10.53
CA PHE A 139 -4.70 -19.80 -10.38
C PHE A 139 -3.69 -19.88 -11.53
N PHE A 140 -3.32 -21.08 -11.98
CA PHE A 140 -2.50 -21.26 -13.19
C PHE A 140 -3.15 -20.65 -14.42
N VAL A 141 -4.43 -20.91 -14.62
CA VAL A 141 -5.20 -20.37 -15.75
C VAL A 141 -5.28 -18.84 -15.65
N CYS A 142 -5.62 -18.28 -14.49
CA CYS A 142 -5.64 -16.84 -14.25
C CYS A 142 -4.29 -16.16 -14.50
N GLY A 143 -3.18 -16.79 -14.06
CA GLY A 143 -1.84 -16.26 -14.27
C GLY A 143 -1.43 -16.26 -15.75
N LEU A 144 -1.70 -17.35 -16.47
CA LEU A 144 -1.37 -17.48 -17.90
C LEU A 144 -2.21 -16.58 -18.81
N LEU A 145 -3.46 -16.30 -18.43
CA LEU A 145 -4.36 -15.41 -19.16
C LEU A 145 -4.25 -13.94 -18.73
N SER A 146 -3.35 -13.63 -17.80
CA SER A 146 -3.14 -12.26 -17.35
C SER A 146 -2.42 -11.40 -18.41
N ASN A 147 -2.49 -10.07 -18.25
CA ASN A 147 -1.71 -9.12 -19.07
C ASN A 147 -0.33 -8.79 -18.44
N ASP A 148 0.07 -9.50 -17.39
CA ASP A 148 1.32 -9.24 -16.67
C ASP A 148 2.41 -10.21 -17.13
N GLU A 149 3.34 -9.71 -17.94
CA GLU A 149 4.43 -10.50 -18.52
C GLU A 149 5.28 -11.21 -17.45
N CYS A 150 5.53 -10.56 -16.30
CA CYS A 150 6.31 -11.14 -15.22
C CYS A 150 5.56 -12.31 -14.56
N LEU A 151 4.24 -12.16 -14.35
CA LEU A 151 3.41 -13.22 -13.81
C LEU A 151 3.36 -14.42 -14.77
N ILE A 152 3.13 -14.18 -16.06
CA ILE A 152 3.11 -15.24 -17.08
C ILE A 152 4.45 -15.99 -17.09
N ALA A 153 5.57 -15.27 -17.09
CA ALA A 153 6.90 -15.86 -17.07
C ALA A 153 7.14 -16.70 -15.82
N ASN A 154 6.74 -16.22 -14.64
CA ASN A 154 6.86 -16.96 -13.38
C ASN A 154 6.01 -18.23 -13.38
N VAL A 155 4.78 -18.14 -13.88
CA VAL A 155 3.87 -19.28 -13.97
C VAL A 155 4.41 -20.34 -14.94
N LEU A 156 4.86 -19.92 -16.12
CA LEU A 156 5.49 -20.81 -17.10
C LEU A 156 6.75 -21.46 -16.53
N ARG A 157 7.61 -20.69 -15.85
CA ARG A 157 8.81 -21.21 -15.18
C ARG A 157 8.45 -22.32 -14.20
N LEU A 158 7.46 -22.10 -13.33
CA LEU A 158 7.00 -23.10 -12.36
C LEU A 158 6.42 -24.36 -13.04
N ILE A 159 5.63 -24.18 -14.11
CA ILE A 159 5.11 -25.30 -14.91
C ILE A 159 6.26 -26.13 -15.50
N THR A 160 7.31 -25.47 -15.97
CA THR A 160 8.48 -26.16 -16.56
C THR A 160 9.45 -26.73 -15.53
N SER A 161 9.60 -26.12 -14.36
CA SER A 161 10.55 -26.56 -13.34
C SER A 161 10.02 -27.74 -12.51
N ALA A 162 8.71 -27.82 -12.29
CA ALA A 162 8.07 -28.89 -11.52
C ALA A 162 7.99 -30.22 -12.29
N HIS A 163 9.12 -30.92 -12.38
CA HIS A 163 9.31 -32.14 -13.18
C HIS A 163 8.51 -33.38 -12.73
N GLY A 164 7.68 -33.31 -11.67
CA GLY A 164 6.98 -34.48 -11.12
C GLY A 164 5.47 -34.36 -10.90
N ALA A 165 4.96 -33.17 -10.53
CA ALA A 165 3.56 -33.00 -10.09
C ALA A 165 2.67 -32.29 -11.12
N ILE A 166 3.23 -31.38 -11.92
CA ILE A 166 2.48 -30.56 -12.89
C ILE A 166 2.17 -31.27 -14.22
N PRO A 167 2.96 -32.23 -14.75
CA PRO A 167 2.67 -32.86 -16.05
C PRO A 167 1.27 -33.50 -16.18
N SER A 168 0.69 -34.04 -15.10
CA SER A 168 -0.70 -34.53 -15.08
C SER A 168 -1.73 -33.40 -15.12
N HIS A 169 -1.38 -32.24 -14.58
CA HIS A 169 -2.21 -31.04 -14.52
C HIS A 169 -2.17 -30.21 -15.80
N ILE A 170 -1.11 -30.31 -16.64
CA ILE A 170 -0.99 -29.53 -17.89
C ILE A 170 -2.20 -29.73 -18.82
N GLN A 171 -2.68 -30.96 -18.97
CA GLN A 171 -3.88 -31.23 -19.79
C GLN A 171 -5.13 -30.57 -19.19
N HIS A 172 -5.25 -30.54 -17.86
CA HIS A 172 -6.37 -29.89 -17.17
C HIS A 172 -6.28 -28.37 -17.26
N ILE A 173 -5.08 -27.80 -17.12
CA ILE A 173 -4.82 -26.36 -17.31
C ILE A 173 -5.16 -25.96 -18.75
N ALA A 174 -4.71 -26.73 -19.75
CA ALA A 174 -5.03 -26.49 -21.16
C ALA A 174 -6.54 -26.58 -21.45
N LYS A 175 -7.23 -27.56 -20.86
CA LYS A 175 -8.69 -27.72 -20.99
C LYS A 175 -9.46 -26.60 -20.30
N LEU A 176 -9.04 -26.18 -19.10
CA LEU A 176 -9.65 -25.04 -18.40
C LEU A 176 -9.38 -23.73 -19.14
N MET A 177 -8.15 -23.50 -19.62
CA MET A 177 -7.82 -22.36 -20.47
C MET A 177 -8.69 -22.32 -21.73
N SER A 178 -8.89 -23.45 -22.43
CA SER A 178 -9.70 -23.46 -23.65
C SER A 178 -11.17 -23.16 -23.37
N LEU A 179 -11.74 -23.71 -22.29
CA LEU A 179 -13.09 -23.38 -21.83
C LEU A 179 -13.21 -21.88 -21.47
N TRP A 180 -12.25 -21.35 -20.73
CA TRP A 180 -12.26 -19.95 -20.27
C TRP A 180 -12.01 -18.96 -21.42
N ILE A 181 -11.18 -19.31 -22.41
CA ILE A 181 -10.98 -18.51 -23.63
C ILE A 181 -12.25 -18.53 -24.50
N GLN A 182 -12.98 -19.65 -24.56
CA GLN A 182 -14.26 -19.72 -25.27
C GLN A 182 -15.30 -18.81 -24.62
N GLU A 183 -15.37 -18.78 -23.28
CA GLU A 183 -16.26 -17.87 -22.55
C GLU A 183 -15.87 -16.40 -22.77
N LEU A 184 -14.59 -16.04 -22.68
CA LEU A 184 -14.10 -14.69 -22.98
C LEU A 184 -14.41 -14.24 -24.42
N LYS A 185 -14.30 -15.15 -25.39
CA LYS A 185 -14.67 -14.86 -26.79
C LYS A 185 -16.18 -14.71 -26.95
N GLY A 186 -16.98 -15.48 -26.21
CA GLY A 186 -18.44 -15.34 -26.15
C GLY A 186 -18.87 -13.96 -25.63
N GLU A 187 -18.22 -13.46 -24.58
CA GLU A 187 -18.45 -12.12 -24.03
C GLU A 187 -18.02 -11.01 -25.01
N LYS A 188 -16.83 -11.11 -25.62
CA LYS A 188 -16.35 -10.14 -26.63
C LYS A 188 -17.15 -10.15 -27.93
N LEU A 189 -17.72 -11.29 -28.34
CA LEU A 189 -18.65 -11.36 -29.47
C LEU A 189 -20.01 -10.70 -29.15
N GLN A 190 -20.47 -10.77 -27.90
CA GLN A 190 -21.66 -10.03 -27.45
C GLN A 190 -21.40 -8.52 -27.32
N GLU A 191 -20.19 -8.10 -26.91
CA GLU A 191 -19.78 -6.70 -26.86
C GLU A 191 -19.54 -6.09 -28.25
N ASN A 192 -18.85 -6.79 -29.15
CA ASN A 192 -18.60 -6.32 -30.51
C ASN A 192 -19.87 -6.32 -31.38
N ASN A 193 -20.82 -7.23 -31.14
CA ASN A 193 -22.13 -7.17 -31.81
C ASN A 193 -23.00 -6.00 -31.31
N ARG A 194 -22.72 -5.42 -30.13
CA ARG A 194 -23.38 -4.19 -29.66
C ARG A 194 -22.80 -2.91 -30.29
N LEU A 195 -21.53 -2.93 -30.69
CA LEU A 195 -20.85 -1.78 -31.33
C LEU A 195 -20.96 -1.80 -32.87
N ASN A 196 -20.96 -2.98 -33.49
CA ASN A 196 -21.05 -3.13 -34.96
C ASN A 196 -22.48 -3.07 -35.53
N GLN A 197 -23.52 -2.91 -34.70
CA GLN A 197 -24.89 -2.71 -35.21
C GLN A 197 -25.19 -1.26 -35.66
N ASN A 198 -24.26 -0.32 -35.49
CA ASN A 198 -24.48 1.09 -35.85
C ASN A 198 -23.80 1.56 -37.14
N HIS A 199 -22.92 0.77 -37.75
CA HIS A 199 -22.35 1.08 -39.06
C HIS A 199 -22.08 -0.20 -39.84
N ASP A 200 -23.08 -0.69 -40.55
CA ASP A 200 -22.95 -1.25 -41.90
C ASP A 200 -24.34 -1.69 -42.40
N LYS A 201 -25.13 -0.70 -42.81
CA LYS A 201 -26.16 -0.89 -43.82
C LYS A 201 -25.48 -1.01 -45.19
N SER A 202 -24.86 -2.16 -45.45
CA SER A 202 -24.63 -2.61 -46.81
C SER A 202 -24.76 -4.13 -46.84
N SER A 203 -25.95 -4.53 -47.29
CA SER A 203 -26.32 -5.89 -47.68
C SER A 203 -25.17 -6.59 -48.43
N PRO A 204 -24.79 -7.82 -48.05
CA PRO A 204 -24.49 -8.82 -49.05
C PRO A 204 -25.83 -9.38 -49.49
N VAL A 205 -26.17 -9.06 -50.73
CA VAL A 205 -27.18 -9.74 -51.52
C VAL A 205 -26.85 -11.23 -51.44
N VAL A 206 -27.62 -11.97 -50.63
CA VAL A 206 -27.68 -13.42 -50.79
C VAL A 206 -28.54 -13.61 -52.01
N ASP A 207 -27.88 -14.00 -53.10
CA ASP A 207 -28.46 -14.45 -54.36
C ASP A 207 -29.60 -15.43 -54.06
N LEU A 208 -30.79 -14.87 -53.95
CA LEU A 208 -32.01 -15.58 -54.24
C LEU A 208 -32.02 -15.65 -55.76
N SER A 209 -31.33 -16.66 -56.31
CA SER A 209 -31.54 -17.07 -57.69
C SER A 209 -32.99 -17.51 -57.76
N ALA A 210 -33.84 -16.52 -58.04
CA ALA A 210 -35.23 -16.66 -58.32
C ALA A 210 -35.32 -17.82 -59.28
N VAL A 211 -36.01 -18.85 -58.79
CA VAL A 211 -36.59 -19.91 -59.59
C VAL A 211 -37.17 -19.21 -60.81
N THR A 212 -36.44 -19.26 -61.93
CA THR A 212 -37.03 -19.12 -63.25
C THR A 212 -37.99 -20.29 -63.32
N SER A 213 -39.20 -20.05 -62.84
CA SER A 213 -40.37 -20.77 -63.29
C SER A 213 -40.43 -20.49 -64.78
N GLU A 214 -39.64 -21.26 -65.54
CA GLU A 214 -40.05 -21.69 -66.85
C GLU A 214 -41.46 -22.24 -66.62
N ARG A 215 -42.45 -21.37 -66.90
CA ARG A 215 -43.71 -21.77 -67.51
C ARG A 215 -43.31 -22.57 -68.74
N ASN A 216 -42.88 -23.79 -68.52
CA ASN A 216 -42.98 -24.84 -69.50
C ASN A 216 -44.48 -25.00 -69.64
N ASN A 217 -45.01 -24.27 -70.62
CA ASN A 217 -46.19 -24.64 -71.36
C ASN A 217 -46.04 -26.14 -71.58
N ILE A 218 -46.69 -26.92 -70.72
CA ILE A 218 -47.05 -28.29 -71.03
C ILE A 218 -48.04 -28.10 -72.15
N ASN A 219 -47.50 -27.98 -73.37
CA ASN A 219 -48.22 -28.17 -74.59
C ASN A 219 -48.62 -29.64 -74.51
N ILE A 220 -49.79 -29.86 -73.93
CA ILE A 220 -50.48 -31.14 -73.89
C ILE A 220 -50.60 -31.54 -75.36
N LYS A 221 -49.67 -32.36 -75.82
CA LYS A 221 -49.74 -33.06 -77.11
C LYS A 221 -50.83 -34.13 -76.99
N ASN A 222 -52.08 -33.70 -76.80
CA ASN A 222 -53.26 -34.52 -77.06
C ASN A 222 -53.65 -34.27 -78.51
N SER A 223 -52.92 -34.83 -79.45
CA SER A 223 -53.41 -34.80 -80.84
C SER A 223 -53.01 -36.01 -81.66
N VAL A 224 -51.86 -36.64 -81.40
CA VAL A 224 -51.37 -37.69 -82.32
C VAL A 224 -52.21 -38.96 -82.23
N ASP A 225 -52.55 -39.45 -81.03
CA ASP A 225 -53.29 -40.71 -80.88
C ASP A 225 -54.81 -40.53 -81.02
N GLU A 226 -55.36 -39.39 -80.59
CA GLU A 226 -56.79 -39.08 -80.75
C GLU A 226 -57.16 -38.87 -82.24
N GLN A 227 -56.23 -38.35 -83.05
CA GLN A 227 -56.39 -38.25 -84.51
C GLN A 227 -56.26 -39.62 -85.18
N GLN A 228 -55.33 -40.49 -84.74
CA GLN A 228 -55.21 -41.85 -85.26
C GLN A 228 -56.44 -42.71 -84.96
N ILE A 229 -57.02 -42.60 -83.76
CA ILE A 229 -58.26 -43.32 -83.40
C ILE A 229 -59.45 -42.81 -84.23
N LYS A 230 -59.54 -41.49 -84.46
CA LYS A 230 -60.56 -40.88 -85.33
C LYS A 230 -60.40 -41.27 -86.80
N GLU A 231 -59.16 -41.39 -87.30
CA GLU A 231 -58.85 -41.87 -88.65
C GLU A 231 -59.17 -43.37 -88.82
N LEU A 232 -58.87 -44.20 -87.81
CA LEU A 232 -59.28 -45.60 -87.78
C LEU A 232 -60.81 -45.76 -87.76
N ASP A 233 -61.54 -44.90 -87.03
CA ASP A 233 -63.00 -44.90 -87.01
C ASP A 233 -63.60 -44.55 -88.38
N ALA A 234 -62.99 -43.61 -89.11
CA ALA A 234 -63.37 -43.27 -90.47
C ALA A 234 -63.08 -44.41 -91.49
N LEU A 235 -62.02 -45.19 -91.28
CA LEU A 235 -61.71 -46.39 -92.08
C LEU A 235 -62.69 -47.54 -91.79
N LEU A 236 -63.07 -47.72 -90.53
CA LEU A 236 -64.07 -48.70 -90.09
C LEU A 236 -65.46 -48.44 -90.69
N GLU A 237 -65.87 -47.17 -90.73
CA GLU A 237 -67.12 -46.74 -91.40
C GLU A 237 -67.10 -47.04 -92.91
N LYS A 238 -65.99 -46.72 -93.61
CA LYS A 238 -65.85 -46.99 -95.04
C LYS A 238 -65.87 -48.47 -95.39
N LEU A 239 -65.31 -49.33 -94.53
CA LEU A 239 -65.27 -50.78 -94.75
C LEU A 239 -66.63 -51.45 -94.51
N LYS A 240 -67.47 -50.91 -93.62
CA LYS A 240 -68.82 -51.44 -93.31
C LYS A 240 -69.84 -51.28 -94.46
N CYS A 241 -69.67 -50.32 -95.37
CA CYS A 241 -70.65 -49.98 -96.42
C CYS A 241 -70.53 -50.75 -97.76
N SER A 242 -69.72 -51.81 -97.87
CA SER A 242 -69.41 -52.47 -99.16
C SER A 242 -69.75 -53.97 -99.20
N GLN A 243 -70.46 -54.40 -100.25
CA GLN A 243 -71.24 -55.66 -100.34
C GLN A 243 -70.47 -56.99 -100.64
N THR A 244 -69.21 -57.18 -100.23
CA THR A 244 -68.58 -58.52 -100.30
C THR A 244 -67.74 -58.84 -99.05
N LEU A 245 -68.06 -59.97 -98.40
CA LEU A 245 -67.76 -60.24 -96.99
C LEU A 245 -66.48 -61.05 -96.70
N ASP A 246 -65.94 -61.84 -97.65
CA ASP A 246 -65.04 -62.95 -97.26
C ASP A 246 -63.53 -62.60 -97.21
N GLY A 247 -63.10 -61.48 -97.80
CA GLY A 247 -61.70 -61.01 -97.72
C GLY A 247 -61.47 -59.83 -96.77
N ARG A 248 -62.54 -59.12 -96.37
CA ARG A 248 -62.47 -57.85 -95.62
C ARG A 248 -62.61 -58.01 -94.11
N PHE A 249 -63.05 -59.18 -93.65
CA PHE A 249 -63.16 -59.46 -92.22
C PHE A 249 -61.81 -59.36 -91.51
N SER A 250 -60.73 -59.79 -92.18
CA SER A 250 -59.36 -59.69 -91.68
C SER A 250 -58.88 -58.23 -91.60
N GLU A 251 -59.23 -57.38 -92.56
CA GLU A 251 -58.89 -55.95 -92.53
C GLU A 251 -59.65 -55.20 -91.42
N ILE A 252 -60.95 -55.48 -91.26
CA ILE A 252 -61.76 -54.91 -90.19
C ILE A 252 -61.25 -55.39 -88.81
N MET A 253 -60.91 -56.67 -88.69
CA MET A 253 -60.32 -57.23 -87.46
C MET A 253 -58.98 -56.57 -87.14
N ASN A 254 -58.11 -56.37 -88.14
CA ASN A 254 -56.82 -55.70 -87.97
C ASN A 254 -57.01 -54.23 -87.54
N VAL A 255 -57.99 -53.51 -88.11
CA VAL A 255 -58.33 -52.16 -87.65
C VAL A 255 -58.84 -52.17 -86.20
N TYR A 256 -59.65 -53.14 -85.79
CA TYR A 256 -60.05 -53.28 -84.38
C TYR A 256 -58.88 -53.66 -83.47
N GLU A 257 -57.97 -54.55 -83.88
CA GLU A 257 -56.75 -54.88 -83.13
C GLU A 257 -55.83 -53.67 -82.99
N MET A 258 -55.64 -52.89 -84.05
CA MET A 258 -54.92 -51.62 -84.02
C MET A 258 -55.60 -50.61 -83.08
N LYS A 259 -56.93 -50.56 -83.04
CA LYS A 259 -57.67 -49.69 -82.10
C LYS A 259 -57.51 -50.15 -80.65
N ILE A 260 -57.60 -51.45 -80.38
CA ILE A 260 -57.40 -52.02 -79.04
C ILE A 260 -55.98 -51.70 -78.55
N THR A 261 -54.96 -51.95 -79.38
CA THR A 261 -53.57 -51.66 -79.04
C THR A 261 -53.30 -50.17 -78.84
N ALA A 262 -53.91 -49.30 -79.66
CA ALA A 262 -53.84 -47.85 -79.47
C ALA A 262 -54.45 -47.44 -78.12
N VAL A 263 -55.66 -47.90 -77.81
CA VAL A 263 -56.35 -47.60 -76.53
C VAL A 263 -55.59 -48.18 -75.33
N GLU A 264 -55.03 -49.38 -75.43
CA GLU A 264 -54.18 -49.97 -74.38
C GLU A 264 -52.87 -49.19 -74.16
N SER A 265 -52.31 -48.60 -75.22
CA SER A 265 -51.13 -47.76 -75.13
C SER A 265 -51.44 -46.41 -74.48
N GLU A 266 -52.58 -45.80 -74.84
CA GLU A 266 -53.08 -44.57 -74.24
C GLU A 266 -53.42 -44.78 -72.76
N ASN A 267 -54.07 -45.88 -72.40
CA ASN A 267 -54.39 -46.20 -71.01
C ASN A 267 -53.11 -46.41 -70.17
N ARG A 268 -52.07 -47.04 -70.74
CA ARG A 268 -50.75 -47.14 -70.09
C ARG A 268 -50.07 -45.78 -69.91
N GLN A 269 -50.17 -44.89 -70.90
CA GLN A 269 -49.65 -43.52 -70.78
C GLN A 269 -50.40 -42.72 -69.71
N LEU A 270 -51.73 -42.77 -69.70
CA LEU A 270 -52.58 -42.10 -68.72
C LEU A 270 -52.33 -42.62 -67.30
N GLN A 271 -52.17 -43.93 -67.12
CA GLN A 271 -51.78 -44.50 -65.82
C GLN A 271 -50.42 -43.96 -65.37
N THR A 272 -49.44 -43.92 -66.26
CA THR A 272 -48.09 -43.40 -65.96
C THR A 272 -48.14 -41.92 -65.57
N GLU A 273 -48.92 -41.11 -66.29
CA GLU A 273 -49.11 -39.69 -66.00
C GLU A 273 -49.84 -39.48 -64.66
N LEU A 274 -50.87 -40.29 -64.37
CA LEU A 274 -51.61 -40.23 -63.12
C LEU A 274 -50.71 -40.55 -61.91
N TYR A 275 -49.89 -41.60 -62.01
CA TYR A 275 -48.90 -41.92 -60.97
C TYR A 275 -47.88 -40.80 -60.79
N SER A 276 -47.39 -40.19 -61.88
CA SER A 276 -46.48 -39.05 -61.83
C SER A 276 -47.11 -37.82 -61.15
N ARG A 277 -48.37 -37.51 -61.45
CA ARG A 277 -49.12 -36.41 -60.80
C ARG A 277 -49.32 -36.66 -59.31
N ILE A 278 -49.73 -37.86 -58.91
CA ILE A 278 -49.91 -38.23 -57.50
C ILE A 278 -48.58 -38.10 -56.75
N PHE A 279 -47.49 -38.60 -57.32
CA PHE A 279 -46.16 -38.50 -56.72
C PHE A 279 -45.71 -37.04 -56.54
N ASN A 280 -45.87 -36.22 -57.59
CA ASN A 280 -45.53 -34.80 -57.53
C ASN A 280 -46.41 -34.03 -56.52
N GLN A 281 -47.69 -34.38 -56.41
CA GLN A 281 -48.59 -33.80 -55.42
C GLN A 281 -48.16 -34.13 -53.99
N GLN A 282 -47.83 -35.38 -53.70
CA GLN A 282 -47.29 -35.78 -52.39
C GLN A 282 -45.99 -35.04 -52.04
N LYS A 283 -45.10 -34.86 -53.03
CA LYS A 283 -43.87 -34.08 -52.85
C LYS A 283 -44.16 -32.61 -52.53
N ASN A 284 -45.17 -32.01 -53.17
CA ASN A 284 -45.60 -30.64 -52.90
C ASN A 284 -46.22 -30.52 -51.50
N ASP A 285 -47.08 -31.46 -51.10
CA ASP A 285 -47.70 -31.48 -49.77
C ASP A 285 -46.64 -31.60 -48.66
N CYS A 286 -45.64 -32.46 -48.85
CA CYS A 286 -44.50 -32.58 -47.94
C CYS A 286 -43.69 -31.27 -47.85
N SER A 287 -43.49 -30.58 -48.99
CA SER A 287 -42.77 -29.30 -49.04
C SER A 287 -43.56 -28.19 -48.34
N PHE A 288 -44.88 -28.16 -48.50
CA PHE A 288 -45.76 -27.20 -47.84
C PHE A 288 -45.81 -27.41 -46.33
N ALA A 289 -45.93 -28.66 -45.86
CA ALA A 289 -45.86 -28.99 -44.44
C ALA A 289 -44.53 -28.52 -43.81
N ARG A 290 -43.42 -28.71 -44.53
CA ARG A 290 -42.09 -28.25 -44.08
C ARG A 290 -42.00 -26.72 -44.04
N PHE A 291 -42.61 -26.01 -44.99
CA PHE A 291 -42.67 -24.55 -44.97
C PHE A 291 -43.45 -24.02 -43.76
N ILE A 292 -44.59 -24.63 -43.43
CA ILE A 292 -45.35 -24.27 -42.22
C ILE A 292 -44.52 -24.51 -40.96
N SER A 293 -43.89 -25.68 -40.82
CA SER A 293 -43.08 -25.98 -39.62
C SER A 293 -41.93 -25.00 -39.44
N PHE A 294 -41.23 -24.64 -40.53
CA PHE A 294 -40.18 -23.61 -40.47
C PHE A 294 -40.74 -22.24 -40.08
N GLY A 295 -41.93 -21.87 -40.57
CA GLY A 295 -42.57 -20.61 -40.18
C GLY A 295 -42.95 -20.56 -38.70
N GLU A 296 -43.39 -21.67 -38.12
CA GLU A 296 -43.68 -21.77 -36.68
C GLU A 296 -42.40 -21.72 -35.82
N GLU A 297 -41.35 -22.40 -36.27
CA GLU A 297 -40.06 -22.40 -35.58
C GLU A 297 -39.42 -21.01 -35.58
N ALA A 298 -39.42 -20.31 -36.73
CA ALA A 298 -38.96 -18.94 -36.84
C ALA A 298 -39.76 -17.96 -35.96
N LYS A 299 -41.08 -18.17 -35.81
CA LYS A 299 -41.91 -17.39 -34.89
C LYS A 299 -41.52 -17.62 -33.43
N LYS A 300 -41.31 -18.87 -33.02
CA LYS A 300 -40.85 -19.21 -31.67
C LYS A 300 -39.49 -18.59 -31.38
N GLU A 301 -38.57 -18.66 -32.33
CA GLU A 301 -37.24 -18.04 -32.21
C GLU A 301 -37.32 -16.50 -32.11
N ALA A 302 -38.18 -15.86 -32.90
CA ALA A 302 -38.41 -14.42 -32.78
C ALA A 302 -38.98 -14.02 -31.40
N GLU A 303 -39.87 -14.85 -30.84
CA GLU A 303 -40.46 -14.64 -29.50
C GLU A 303 -39.39 -14.75 -28.40
N THR A 304 -38.52 -15.78 -28.47
CA THR A 304 -37.44 -15.97 -27.50
C THR A 304 -36.42 -14.84 -27.59
N LEU A 305 -36.03 -14.41 -28.79
CA LEU A 305 -35.13 -13.28 -28.99
C LEU A 305 -35.71 -11.98 -28.42
N ARG A 306 -37.00 -11.70 -28.62
CA ARG A 306 -37.69 -10.54 -28.02
C ARG A 306 -37.69 -10.60 -26.49
N GLN A 307 -37.85 -11.80 -25.91
CA GLN A 307 -37.81 -11.95 -24.45
C GLN A 307 -36.40 -11.72 -23.90
N VAL A 308 -35.36 -12.23 -24.57
CA VAL A 308 -33.97 -11.99 -24.20
C VAL A 308 -33.61 -10.51 -24.31
N LEU A 309 -34.07 -9.83 -25.38
CA LEU A 309 -33.87 -8.39 -25.56
C LEU A 309 -34.45 -7.59 -24.39
N ARG A 310 -35.72 -7.85 -24.02
CA ARG A 310 -36.36 -7.17 -22.89
C ARG A 310 -35.62 -7.37 -21.57
N LYS A 311 -35.14 -8.58 -21.31
CA LYS A 311 -34.33 -8.87 -20.11
C LYS A 311 -33.00 -8.12 -20.14
N ALA A 312 -32.37 -8.02 -21.31
CA ALA A 312 -31.12 -7.29 -21.48
C ALA A 312 -31.30 -5.78 -21.28
N GLU A 313 -32.38 -5.21 -21.81
CA GLU A 313 -32.74 -3.80 -21.62
C GLU A 313 -33.00 -3.49 -20.14
N GLN A 314 -33.81 -4.31 -19.46
CA GLN A 314 -34.08 -4.14 -18.04
C GLN A 314 -32.80 -4.22 -17.19
N LYS A 315 -31.90 -5.16 -17.51
CA LYS A 315 -30.61 -5.28 -16.81
C LYS A 315 -29.71 -4.07 -17.08
N ASN A 316 -29.77 -3.51 -18.29
CA ASN A 316 -29.02 -2.30 -18.63
C ASN A 316 -29.51 -1.08 -17.85
N ASP A 317 -30.83 -0.93 -17.68
CA ASP A 317 -31.42 0.15 -16.89
C ASP A 317 -31.02 0.04 -15.40
N GLN A 318 -31.04 -1.18 -14.85
CA GLN A 318 -30.59 -1.45 -13.48
C GLN A 318 -29.11 -1.08 -13.28
N LEU A 319 -28.24 -1.54 -14.18
CA LEU A 319 -26.80 -1.22 -14.14
C LEU A 319 -26.53 0.28 -14.31
N SER A 320 -27.35 0.98 -15.12
CA SER A 320 -27.26 2.43 -15.29
C SER A 320 -27.56 3.17 -13.98
N GLU A 321 -28.58 2.73 -13.25
CA GLU A 321 -28.97 3.34 -11.97
C GLU A 321 -27.94 3.04 -10.87
N GLU A 322 -27.44 1.80 -10.79
CA GLU A 322 -26.34 1.43 -9.90
C GLU A 322 -25.08 2.26 -10.19
N LEU A 323 -24.75 2.50 -11.47
CA LEU A 323 -23.63 3.36 -11.86
C LEU A 323 -23.82 4.81 -11.40
N LYS A 324 -25.03 5.36 -11.50
CA LYS A 324 -25.32 6.72 -11.00
C LYS A 324 -25.16 6.78 -9.49
N GLN A 325 -25.68 5.79 -8.77
CA GLN A 325 -25.54 5.71 -7.31
C GLN A 325 -24.07 5.60 -6.89
N LYS A 326 -23.29 4.75 -7.55
CA LYS A 326 -21.85 4.61 -7.26
C LYS A 326 -21.09 5.90 -7.57
N ARG A 327 -21.47 6.63 -8.63
CA ARG A 327 -20.90 7.96 -8.92
C ARG A 327 -21.23 9.00 -7.84
N SER A 328 -22.46 9.02 -7.31
CA SER A 328 -22.78 9.92 -6.21
C SER A 328 -22.01 9.58 -4.93
N GLU A 329 -21.89 8.30 -4.60
CA GLU A 329 -21.08 7.84 -3.44
C GLU A 329 -19.61 8.24 -3.58
N ILE A 330 -19.01 8.10 -4.78
CA ILE A 330 -17.64 8.55 -5.06
C ILE A 330 -17.50 10.06 -4.85
N ASN A 331 -18.43 10.87 -5.36
CA ASN A 331 -18.38 12.32 -5.19
C ASN A 331 -18.48 12.75 -3.71
N GLU A 332 -19.35 12.10 -2.93
CA GLU A 332 -19.45 12.35 -1.49
C GLU A 332 -18.16 11.98 -0.74
N GLN A 333 -17.56 10.84 -1.07
CA GLN A 333 -16.28 10.42 -0.50
C GLN A 333 -15.15 11.38 -0.87
N GLN A 334 -15.09 11.85 -2.12
CA GLN A 334 -14.13 12.87 -2.55
C GLN A 334 -14.26 14.17 -1.75
N CYS A 335 -15.50 14.66 -1.56
CA CYS A 335 -15.76 15.84 -0.74
C CYS A 335 -15.28 15.64 0.71
N ARG A 336 -15.51 14.46 1.29
CA ARG A 336 -15.05 14.12 2.64
C ARG A 336 -13.51 14.06 2.73
N ILE A 337 -12.85 13.50 1.72
CA ILE A 337 -11.38 13.47 1.64
C ILE A 337 -10.81 14.89 1.59
N GLU A 338 -11.40 15.79 0.81
CA GLU A 338 -10.97 17.19 0.75
C GLU A 338 -11.14 17.92 2.10
N GLN A 339 -12.24 17.66 2.81
CA GLN A 339 -12.44 18.22 4.15
C GLN A 339 -11.40 17.71 5.14
N LEU A 340 -11.11 16.40 5.12
CA LEU A 340 -10.07 15.81 5.98
C LEU A 340 -8.67 16.34 5.66
N LYS A 341 -8.35 16.57 4.38
CA LYS A 341 -7.08 17.19 3.98
C LYS A 341 -6.95 18.61 4.53
N LYS A 342 -7.99 19.45 4.39
CA LYS A 342 -7.98 20.81 4.97
C LYS A 342 -7.79 20.78 6.48
N SER A 343 -8.50 19.89 7.19
CA SER A 343 -8.33 19.74 8.63
C SER A 343 -6.93 19.26 9.01
N LEU A 344 -6.31 18.38 8.22
CA LEU A 344 -4.94 17.93 8.46
C LEU A 344 -3.94 19.08 8.29
N ASP A 345 -4.08 19.89 7.24
CA ASP A 345 -3.23 21.05 6.99
C ASP A 345 -3.33 22.07 8.15
N GLU A 346 -4.54 22.34 8.65
CA GLU A 346 -4.75 23.18 9.84
C GLU A 346 -4.02 22.63 11.08
N LYS A 347 -4.07 21.32 11.29
CA LYS A 347 -3.38 20.67 12.41
C LYS A 347 -1.86 20.70 12.25
N LEU A 348 -1.34 20.52 11.03
CA LEU A 348 0.09 20.64 10.75
C LEU A 348 0.61 22.06 11.04
N ASN A 349 -0.11 23.07 10.58
CA ASN A 349 0.22 24.48 10.88
C ASN A 349 0.20 24.76 12.39
N LEU A 350 -0.77 24.20 13.12
CA LEU A 350 -0.82 24.33 14.57
C LEU A 350 0.39 23.67 15.25
N VAL A 351 0.77 22.46 14.84
CA VAL A 351 1.95 21.76 15.36
C VAL A 351 3.22 22.56 15.10
N GLU A 352 3.38 23.15 13.92
CA GLU A 352 4.52 24.00 13.60
C GLU A 352 4.57 25.26 14.49
N SER A 353 3.42 25.89 14.74
CA SER A 353 3.34 27.04 15.66
C SER A 353 3.72 26.67 17.10
N LEU A 354 3.28 25.50 17.59
CA LEU A 354 3.61 25.00 18.92
C LEU A 354 5.09 24.67 19.04
N ARG A 355 5.68 24.07 18.00
CA ARG A 355 7.12 23.77 17.95
C ARG A 355 7.97 25.05 18.01
N ASN A 356 7.53 26.11 17.34
CA ASN A 356 8.20 27.41 17.41
C ASN A 356 8.10 28.03 18.81
N ALA A 357 6.94 27.93 19.46
CA ALA A 357 6.75 28.39 20.83
C ALA A 357 7.61 27.59 21.83
N GLU A 358 7.67 26.27 21.68
CA GLU A 358 8.52 25.39 22.50
C GLU A 358 10.00 25.77 22.38
N ASN A 359 10.48 26.01 21.15
CA ASN A 359 11.85 26.44 20.91
C ASN A 359 12.16 27.82 21.53
N ALA A 360 11.21 28.75 21.52
CA ALA A 360 11.37 30.05 22.17
C ALA A 360 11.45 29.91 23.70
N LEU A 361 10.58 29.09 24.29
CA LEU A 361 10.60 28.81 25.73
C LEU A 361 11.88 28.09 26.16
N ARG A 362 12.38 27.15 25.35
CA ARG A 362 13.66 26.46 25.60
C ARG A 362 14.82 27.45 25.67
N LYS A 363 14.93 28.35 24.68
CA LYS A 363 15.95 29.42 24.70
C LYS A 363 15.82 30.34 25.91
N GLN A 364 14.60 30.66 26.33
CA GLN A 364 14.37 31.48 27.51
C GLN A 364 14.81 30.76 28.79
N ALA A 365 14.53 29.45 28.91
CA ALA A 365 14.98 28.63 30.03
C ALA A 365 16.51 28.58 30.10
N GLU A 366 17.20 28.35 28.98
CA GLU A 366 18.67 28.36 28.90
C GLU A 366 19.26 29.71 29.35
N CYS A 367 18.65 30.84 28.95
CA CYS A 367 19.09 32.17 29.39
C CYS A 367 18.89 32.37 30.91
N LEU A 368 17.79 31.89 31.47
CA LEU A 368 17.51 31.99 32.90
C LEU A 368 18.46 31.10 33.72
N GLU A 369 18.76 29.90 33.25
CA GLU A 369 19.76 29.01 33.88
C GLU A 369 21.14 29.65 33.90
N ALA A 370 21.59 30.24 32.78
CA ALA A 370 22.86 30.95 32.72
C ALA A 370 22.90 32.16 33.68
N SER A 371 21.80 32.94 33.75
CA SER A 371 21.70 34.06 34.69
C SER A 371 21.72 33.61 36.15
N LEU A 372 21.10 32.46 36.44
CA LEU A 372 21.06 31.89 37.78
C LEU A 372 22.44 31.38 38.21
N GLU A 373 23.20 30.76 37.29
CA GLU A 373 24.58 30.34 37.56
C GLU A 373 25.48 31.55 37.89
N VAL A 374 25.33 32.66 37.16
CA VAL A 374 26.06 33.91 37.45
C VAL A 374 25.71 34.44 38.84
N ALA A 375 24.41 34.55 39.16
CA ALA A 375 23.96 35.03 40.46
C ALA A 375 24.45 34.14 41.61
N GLN A 376 24.52 32.82 41.42
CA GLN A 376 25.09 31.89 42.40
C GLN A 376 26.58 32.15 42.64
N LYS A 377 27.38 32.33 41.58
CA LYS A 377 28.80 32.66 41.70
C LYS A 377 29.02 34.00 42.40
N GLU A 378 28.21 34.99 42.10
CA GLU A 378 28.25 36.30 42.77
C GLU A 378 27.95 36.17 44.27
N ALA A 379 26.88 35.45 44.64
CA ALA A 379 26.52 35.21 46.04
C ALA A 379 27.62 34.45 46.81
N GLU A 380 28.26 33.46 46.19
CA GLU A 380 29.40 32.76 46.78
C GLU A 380 30.60 33.70 47.00
N SER A 381 30.91 34.55 46.01
CA SER A 381 31.98 35.53 46.13
C SER A 381 31.72 36.55 47.24
N GLU A 382 30.47 37.02 47.36
CA GLU A 382 30.04 37.95 48.40
C GLU A 382 30.14 37.31 49.80
N LYS A 383 29.79 36.04 49.92
CA LYS A 383 29.95 35.27 51.17
C LYS A 383 31.42 35.17 51.59
N ILE A 384 32.33 34.93 50.64
CA ILE A 384 33.78 34.91 50.89
C ILE A 384 34.25 36.29 51.36
N MET A 385 33.87 37.38 50.66
CA MET A 385 34.23 38.75 51.04
C MET A 385 33.71 39.13 52.42
N HIS A 386 32.44 38.82 52.73
CA HIS A 386 31.87 39.01 54.06
C HIS A 386 32.64 38.25 55.14
N GLY A 387 33.09 37.03 54.84
CA GLY A 387 33.96 36.26 55.73
C GLY A 387 35.28 36.98 56.03
N GLN A 388 35.95 37.50 55.00
CA GLN A 388 37.20 38.25 55.13
C GLN A 388 37.01 39.55 55.93
N ILE A 389 35.95 40.31 55.65
CA ILE A 389 35.62 41.55 56.38
C ILE A 389 35.37 41.25 57.85
N ARG A 390 34.64 40.17 58.17
CA ARG A 390 34.37 39.76 59.56
C ARG A 390 35.66 39.39 60.30
N GLU A 391 36.55 38.65 59.65
CA GLU A 391 37.86 38.30 60.22
C GLU A 391 38.71 39.56 60.48
N HIS A 392 38.76 40.47 59.50
CA HIS A 392 39.45 41.76 59.64
C HIS A 392 38.88 42.59 60.79
N TYR A 393 37.54 42.68 60.90
CA TYR A 393 36.89 43.37 62.01
C TYR A 393 37.23 42.75 63.37
N SER A 394 37.25 41.41 63.47
CA SER A 394 37.65 40.71 64.69
C SER A 394 39.10 41.04 65.09
N LYS A 395 40.03 41.01 64.13
CA LYS A 395 41.44 41.42 64.35
C LYS A 395 41.53 42.87 64.81
N MET A 396 40.80 43.77 64.17
CA MET A 396 40.79 45.19 64.52
C MET A 396 40.22 45.44 65.92
N LYS A 397 39.18 44.70 66.31
CA LYS A 397 38.60 44.75 67.65
C LYS A 397 39.61 44.29 68.72
N VAL A 398 40.28 43.16 68.51
CA VAL A 398 41.34 42.68 69.41
C VAL A 398 42.47 43.70 69.53
N ASN A 399 42.92 44.28 68.42
CA ASN A 399 43.94 45.32 68.41
C ASN A 399 43.49 46.57 69.18
N PHE A 400 42.23 46.99 69.01
CA PHE A 400 41.66 48.12 69.72
C PHE A 400 41.61 47.87 71.23
N GLU A 401 41.14 46.69 71.65
CA GLU A 401 41.13 46.27 73.07
C GLU A 401 42.54 46.28 73.65
N ALA A 402 43.53 45.75 72.92
CA ALA A 402 44.94 45.76 73.32
C ALA A 402 45.52 47.17 73.45
N VAL A 403 45.26 48.06 72.48
CA VAL A 403 45.69 49.46 72.54
C VAL A 403 45.02 50.21 73.68
N SER A 404 43.71 49.98 73.90
CA SER A 404 42.97 50.56 75.01
C SER A 404 43.53 50.13 76.36
N ALA A 405 43.87 48.84 76.52
CA ALA A 405 44.51 48.34 77.74
C ALA A 405 45.86 49.03 78.00
N ARG A 406 46.75 49.10 76.99
CA ARG A 406 48.03 49.83 77.10
C ARG A 406 47.84 51.31 77.42
N LEU A 407 46.81 51.95 76.86
CA LEU A 407 46.51 53.36 77.14
C LEU A 407 46.09 53.54 78.60
N ILE A 408 45.29 52.62 79.15
CA ILE A 408 44.90 52.63 80.56
C ILE A 408 46.15 52.48 81.45
N GLU A 409 47.01 51.49 81.17
CA GLU A 409 48.28 51.29 81.88
C GLU A 409 49.16 52.54 81.85
N ALA A 410 49.36 53.13 80.66
CA ALA A 410 50.13 54.36 80.52
C ALA A 410 49.52 55.54 81.30
N LYS A 411 48.19 55.62 81.38
CA LYS A 411 47.48 56.66 82.16
C LYS A 411 47.70 56.46 83.66
N GLU A 412 47.73 55.21 84.13
CA GLU A 412 48.08 54.88 85.52
C GLU A 412 49.54 55.19 85.83
N ASP A 413 50.47 54.89 84.91
CA ASP A 413 51.88 55.26 85.03
C ASP A 413 52.08 56.77 85.13
N ILE A 414 51.41 57.55 84.29
CA ILE A 414 51.43 59.01 84.39
C ILE A 414 50.92 59.47 85.75
N LYS A 415 49.85 58.85 86.27
CA LYS A 415 49.31 59.17 87.60
C LYS A 415 50.33 58.84 88.71
N ARG A 416 51.01 57.69 88.61
CA ARG A 416 52.11 57.30 89.52
C ARG A 416 53.26 58.30 89.47
N MET A 417 53.73 58.64 88.27
CA MET A 417 54.81 59.62 88.07
C MET A 417 54.44 61.00 88.60
N ARG A 418 53.21 61.48 88.36
CA ARG A 418 52.73 62.76 88.92
C ARG A 418 52.73 62.75 90.45
N SER A 419 52.25 61.68 91.08
CA SER A 419 52.29 61.52 92.54
C SER A 419 53.73 61.55 93.07
N ASN A 420 54.66 60.87 92.39
CA ASN A 420 56.08 60.90 92.74
C ASN A 420 56.71 62.30 92.57
N ILE A 421 56.40 63.01 91.49
CA ILE A 421 56.84 64.40 91.29
C ILE A 421 56.32 65.29 92.41
N GLU A 422 55.05 65.13 92.82
CA GLU A 422 54.47 65.92 93.90
C GLU A 422 55.17 65.65 95.24
N LYS A 423 55.48 64.38 95.55
CA LYS A 423 56.29 64.02 96.72
C LYS A 423 57.68 64.66 96.67
N LEU A 424 58.38 64.55 95.53
CA LEU A 424 59.69 65.16 95.34
C LEU A 424 59.65 66.68 95.48
N LYS A 425 58.59 67.35 95.03
CA LYS A 425 58.41 68.80 95.24
C LYS A 425 58.28 69.14 96.72
N VAL A 426 57.48 68.39 97.47
CA VAL A 426 57.34 68.58 98.94
C VAL A 426 58.68 68.36 99.63
N ASP A 427 59.41 67.31 99.26
CA ASP A 427 60.73 67.04 99.83
C ASP A 427 61.75 68.10 99.43
N ASN A 428 61.72 68.62 98.20
CA ASN A 428 62.58 69.72 97.77
C ASN A 428 62.24 71.02 98.50
N ALA A 429 60.97 71.33 98.74
CA ALA A 429 60.54 72.49 99.53
C ALA A 429 61.01 72.39 100.99
N LYS A 430 60.93 71.20 101.60
CA LYS A 430 61.54 70.96 102.92
C LYS A 430 63.05 71.14 102.90
N GLN A 431 63.72 70.66 101.85
CA GLN A 431 65.16 70.81 101.71
C GLN A 431 65.56 72.28 101.51
N GLU A 432 64.78 73.05 100.74
CA GLU A 432 64.93 74.51 100.61
C GLU A 432 64.76 75.20 101.97
N GLU A 433 63.76 74.83 102.77
CA GLU A 433 63.57 75.35 104.13
C GLU A 433 64.77 75.03 105.04
N VAL A 434 65.31 73.81 104.96
CA VAL A 434 66.55 73.43 105.68
C VAL A 434 67.74 74.23 105.16
N ASN A 435 67.83 74.47 103.85
CA ASN A 435 68.91 75.23 103.24
C ASN A 435 68.86 76.70 103.67
N ASP A 436 67.67 77.30 103.71
CA ASP A 436 67.44 78.65 104.24
C ASP A 436 67.83 78.74 105.72
N GLN A 437 67.51 77.72 106.52
CA GLN A 437 67.96 77.62 107.92
C GLN A 437 69.49 77.51 108.03
N LEU A 438 70.15 76.79 107.11
CA LEU A 438 71.61 76.70 107.05
C LEU A 438 72.25 78.02 106.61
N VAL A 439 71.69 78.70 105.61
CA VAL A 439 72.14 80.03 105.17
C VAL A 439 72.01 81.04 106.32
N SER A 440 70.90 81.02 107.05
CA SER A 440 70.71 81.81 108.28
C SER A 440 71.78 81.49 109.35
N LYS A 441 72.09 80.21 109.58
CA LYS A 441 73.18 79.80 110.47
C LYS A 441 74.55 80.27 109.99
N ILE A 442 74.84 80.17 108.69
CA ILE A 442 76.10 80.63 108.11
C ILE A 442 76.21 82.15 108.28
N ALA A 443 75.16 82.91 107.98
CA ALA A 443 75.15 84.37 108.19
C ALA A 443 75.39 84.74 109.66
N ASN A 444 74.78 84.01 110.60
CA ASN A 444 75.04 84.20 112.03
C ASN A 444 76.49 83.85 112.41
N LEU A 445 77.06 82.77 111.87
CA LEU A 445 78.45 82.40 112.09
C LEU A 445 79.44 83.39 111.46
N GLU A 446 79.14 83.93 110.28
CA GLU A 446 79.92 85.01 109.64
C GLU A 446 79.87 86.29 110.49
N GLU A 447 78.72 86.60 111.08
CA GLU A 447 78.56 87.72 111.99
C GLU A 447 79.33 87.50 113.31
N GLU A 448 79.36 86.29 113.85
CA GLU A 448 80.24 85.95 114.98
C GLU A 448 81.72 85.96 114.61
N LEU A 449 82.10 85.51 113.41
CA LEU A 449 83.48 85.57 112.90
C LEU A 449 83.94 87.01 112.70
N ARG A 450 83.05 87.89 112.22
CA ARG A 450 83.29 89.34 112.12
C ARG A 450 83.49 89.95 113.50
N LYS A 451 82.64 89.62 114.48
CA LYS A 451 82.83 90.04 115.88
C LYS A 451 84.15 89.51 116.46
N HIS A 452 84.55 88.28 116.13
CA HIS A 452 85.85 87.72 116.51
C HIS A 452 87.01 88.43 115.84
N SER A 453 86.87 88.81 114.56
CA SER A 453 87.87 89.60 113.82
C SER A 453 88.00 91.01 114.40
N GLU A 454 86.89 91.65 114.76
CA GLU A 454 86.86 92.95 115.45
C GLU A 454 87.49 92.85 116.86
N ILE A 455 87.28 91.75 117.58
CA ILE A 455 87.97 91.45 118.86
C ILE A 455 89.48 91.21 118.64
N GLN A 456 89.89 90.51 117.58
CA GLN A 456 91.30 90.36 117.23
C GLN A 456 91.96 91.71 116.88
N GLU A 457 91.26 92.58 116.16
CA GLU A 457 91.72 93.93 115.84
C GLU A 457 91.81 94.82 117.10
N MET A 458 90.91 94.63 118.07
CA MET A 458 90.92 95.32 119.36
C MET A 458 92.05 94.81 120.29
N ILE A 459 92.39 93.52 120.24
CA ILE A 459 93.57 92.95 120.90
C ILE A 459 94.87 93.53 120.31
N HIS A 460 94.92 93.75 118.99
CA HIS A 460 96.07 94.39 118.32
C HIS A 460 96.22 95.88 118.63
N LYS A 461 95.13 96.59 118.97
CA LYS A 461 95.19 98.03 119.35
C LYS A 461 95.47 98.29 120.84
N LEU A 462 95.37 97.28 121.71
CA LEU A 462 95.61 97.43 123.16
C LEU A 462 96.91 96.81 123.67
N THR A 463 97.66 96.09 122.83
CA THR A 463 99.01 95.61 123.16
C THR A 463 100.08 96.48 122.51
N GLY A 464 100.35 97.64 123.13
CA GLY A 464 101.58 98.37 122.90
C GLY A 464 102.79 97.64 123.50
N ARG A 465 103.57 96.94 122.65
CA ARG A 465 105.05 96.82 122.70
C ARG A 465 105.55 95.93 121.55
N LYS A 466 106.35 96.55 120.68
CA LYS A 466 107.31 96.00 119.70
C LYS A 466 106.89 94.79 118.86
#